data_AF-A0A941GKV0-F1
#
_entry.id   AF-A0A941GKV0-F1
#
_cell.length_a   1.000
_cell.length_b   1.000
_cell.length_c   1.000
_cell.angle_alpha   90.00
_cell.angle_beta   90.00
_cell.angle_gamma   90.00
#
_symmetry.space_group_name_H-M   'P 1'
#
loop_
_entity.id
_entity.type
_entity.pdbx_description
1 polymer ?
#
loop_
_entity_poly.entity_id
_entity_poly.type
_entity_poly.pdbx_seq_one_letter_code
_entity_poly.pdbx_strand_id
1 'polypeptide(L)'
;MIDNRRLKEFEHEIDDALQGISDTTILLNFQQAIVSLYPHLIPINAFAYDSWDDIVMPLFYEMVYNTFAFKYGIDINWNETHSYMFSLRCYKGINHIECIPKYHSFAVLVNGQWIEMNNDDLVEKVLVFKSFGDGIYSLTGGLDVEDAYNVSFNLIEVDIVSISTGDPVKTSVFINKEQLDFVFVAETYDDNIKR
;
A
#
# COMPACT_ATOMS: atom_id res chain seq x y z
N MET A 1 18.92 28.43 12.29
CA MET A 1 17.99 28.82 11.22
C MET A 1 16.90 27.77 11.21
N ILE A 2 15.71 28.09 11.71
CA ILE A 2 14.58 27.17 11.69
C ILE A 2 14.11 27.13 10.23
N ASP A 3 14.14 25.95 9.61
CA ASP A 3 13.66 25.77 8.24
C ASP A 3 12.12 25.80 8.25
N ASN A 4 11.56 26.98 8.00
CA ASN A 4 10.12 27.22 7.98
C ASN A 4 9.44 26.69 6.69
N ARG A 5 10.14 25.92 5.84
CA ARG A 5 9.51 25.29 4.65
C ARG A 5 8.57 24.13 4.96
N ARG A 6 8.47 23.71 6.23
CA ARG A 6 7.65 22.56 6.68
C ARG A 6 6.26 22.91 7.24
N LEU A 7 5.84 24.17 7.19
CA LEU A 7 4.48 24.57 7.60
C LEU A 7 3.81 25.34 6.46
N LYS A 8 3.64 24.67 5.32
CA LYS A 8 2.50 25.00 4.48
C LYS A 8 1.41 24.03 4.91
N GLU A 9 0.49 24.52 5.74
CA GLU A 9 -0.86 23.95 5.76
C GLU A 9 -1.39 24.16 4.34
N PHE A 10 -1.34 23.11 3.53
CA PHE A 10 -1.99 23.12 2.24
C PHE A 10 -3.45 22.81 2.55
N GLU A 11 -4.33 23.78 2.37
CA GLU A 11 -5.74 23.44 2.19
C GLU A 11 -5.82 22.69 0.86
N HIS A 12 -6.01 21.37 0.93
CA HIS A 12 -6.23 20.56 -0.27
C HIS A 12 -7.63 20.85 -0.80
N GLU A 13 -7.75 21.87 -1.66
CA GLU A 13 -8.98 22.10 -2.42
C GLU A 13 -9.25 20.90 -3.34
N ILE A 14 -10.53 20.53 -3.47
CA ILE A 14 -10.93 19.42 -4.33
C ILE A 14 -10.51 19.72 -5.78
N ASP A 15 -9.70 18.85 -6.37
CA ASP A 15 -9.41 18.88 -7.80
C ASP A 15 -10.50 18.14 -8.57
N ASP A 16 -11.34 18.90 -9.29
CA ASP A 16 -12.42 18.37 -10.12
C ASP A 16 -11.93 17.35 -11.17
N ALA A 17 -10.66 17.45 -11.61
CA ALA A 17 -10.08 16.50 -12.56
C ALA A 17 -9.92 15.09 -11.97
N LEU A 18 -9.78 14.98 -10.64
CA LEU A 18 -9.61 13.71 -9.95
C LEU A 18 -10.93 12.98 -9.66
N GLN A 19 -12.08 13.66 -9.75
CA GLN A 19 -13.40 13.07 -9.47
C GLN A 19 -13.76 11.92 -10.42
N GLY A 20 -13.26 11.96 -11.65
CA GLY A 20 -13.47 10.90 -12.64
C GLY A 20 -12.52 9.70 -12.50
N ILE A 21 -11.55 9.76 -11.58
CA ILE A 21 -10.50 8.75 -11.45
C ILE A 21 -10.82 7.86 -10.23
N SER A 22 -10.93 6.54 -10.44
CA SER A 22 -11.18 5.61 -9.34
C SER A 22 -9.94 5.46 -8.43
N ASP A 23 -10.14 5.09 -7.17
CA ASP A 23 -9.04 4.80 -6.24
C ASP A 23 -8.17 3.65 -6.75
N THR A 24 -8.81 2.64 -7.36
CA THR A 24 -8.12 1.57 -8.11
C THR A 24 -7.18 2.14 -9.16
N THR A 25 -7.62 3.12 -9.96
CA THR A 25 -6.79 3.73 -11.00
C THR A 25 -5.59 4.47 -10.40
N ILE A 26 -5.77 5.16 -9.26
CA ILE A 26 -4.68 5.85 -8.55
C ILE A 26 -3.62 4.85 -8.10
N LEU A 27 -4.03 3.76 -7.45
CA LEU A 27 -3.10 2.73 -6.99
C LEU A 27 -2.40 2.00 -8.14
N LEU A 28 -3.12 1.68 -9.22
CA LEU A 28 -2.52 1.04 -10.39
C LEU A 28 -1.58 1.97 -11.16
N ASN A 29 -1.78 3.29 -11.10
CA ASN A 29 -0.81 4.25 -11.64
C ASN A 29 0.51 4.19 -10.86
N PHE A 30 0.45 4.18 -9.52
CA PHE A 30 1.64 3.95 -8.70
C PHE A 30 2.31 2.60 -9.02
N GLN A 31 1.52 1.53 -9.21
CA GLN A 31 2.05 0.22 -9.63
C GLN A 31 2.83 0.28 -10.96
N GLN A 32 2.32 1.03 -11.95
CA GLN A 32 3.03 1.22 -13.22
C GLN A 32 4.32 2.02 -13.04
N ALA A 33 4.30 3.05 -12.19
CA ALA A 33 5.48 3.84 -11.86
C ALA A 33 6.57 2.99 -11.19
N ILE A 34 6.24 2.17 -10.20
CA ILE A 34 7.23 1.29 -9.54
C ILE A 34 7.77 0.22 -10.49
N VAL A 35 6.96 -0.35 -11.37
CA VAL A 35 7.42 -1.30 -12.40
C VAL A 35 8.42 -0.64 -13.34
N SER A 36 8.17 0.61 -13.74
CA SER A 36 9.09 1.36 -14.58
C SER A 36 10.38 1.78 -13.85
N LEU A 37 10.30 2.05 -12.55
CA LEU A 37 11.42 2.51 -11.75
C LEU A 37 12.32 1.36 -11.28
N TYR A 38 11.74 0.21 -10.95
CA TYR A 38 12.42 -0.89 -10.28
C TYR A 38 13.71 -1.38 -10.96
N PRO A 39 13.81 -1.51 -12.30
CA PRO A 39 15.06 -1.90 -12.96
C PRO A 39 16.25 -0.98 -12.65
N HIS A 40 15.98 0.29 -12.30
CA HIS A 40 17.00 1.26 -11.91
C HIS A 40 17.36 1.20 -10.41
N LEU A 41 16.56 0.47 -9.63
CA LEU A 41 16.77 0.26 -8.19
C LEU A 41 17.48 -1.07 -7.90
N ILE A 42 17.65 -1.95 -8.90
CA ILE A 42 18.40 -3.20 -8.75
C ILE A 42 19.88 -2.88 -8.45
N PRO A 43 20.45 -3.35 -7.33
CA PRO A 43 21.84 -3.08 -6.97
C PRO A 43 22.83 -3.61 -8.01
N ILE A 44 23.77 -2.78 -8.47
CA ILE A 44 24.61 -3.09 -9.64
C ILE A 44 25.87 -3.93 -9.32
N ASN A 45 26.38 -3.97 -8.07
CA ASN A 45 27.40 -4.94 -7.59
C ASN A 45 28.02 -4.61 -6.21
N ALA A 46 27.50 -3.64 -5.48
CA ALA A 46 27.82 -3.44 -4.08
C ALA A 46 26.49 -3.32 -3.37
N PHE A 47 26.25 -4.14 -2.34
CA PHE A 47 25.10 -4.09 -1.43
C PHE A 47 25.06 -2.75 -0.64
N ALA A 48 25.18 -1.64 -1.35
CA ALA A 48 25.25 -0.31 -0.81
C ALA A 48 23.87 0.32 -0.97
N TYR A 49 23.25 0.59 0.17
CA TYR A 49 21.97 1.26 0.37
C TYR A 49 20.77 0.57 -0.29
N ASP A 50 19.85 0.09 0.55
CA ASP A 50 18.50 -0.25 0.10
C ASP A 50 17.77 1.05 -0.25
N SER A 51 18.00 1.53 -1.49
CA SER A 51 17.42 2.78 -2.00
C SER A 51 15.90 2.66 -2.19
N TRP A 52 15.36 1.45 -1.99
CA TRP A 52 13.95 1.19 -2.08
C TRP A 52 13.17 2.00 -1.05
N ASP A 53 13.56 1.95 0.23
CA ASP A 53 12.85 2.66 1.31
C ASP A 53 12.90 4.18 1.10
N ASP A 54 14.05 4.71 0.70
CA ASP A 54 14.27 6.15 0.51
C ASP A 54 13.56 6.74 -0.71
N ILE A 55 13.20 5.91 -1.70
CA ILE A 55 12.62 6.37 -2.97
C ILE A 55 11.15 5.95 -3.08
N VAL A 56 10.86 4.67 -2.86
CA VAL A 56 9.54 4.09 -3.13
C VAL A 56 8.53 4.48 -2.07
N MET A 57 8.91 4.53 -0.78
CA MET A 57 7.96 4.95 0.26
C MET A 57 7.54 6.42 0.06
N PRO A 58 8.46 7.39 -0.16
CA PRO A 58 8.06 8.77 -0.46
C PRO A 58 7.21 8.87 -1.73
N LEU A 59 7.58 8.14 -2.78
CA LEU A 59 6.83 8.11 -4.02
C LEU A 59 5.41 7.58 -3.81
N PHE A 60 5.22 6.55 -2.98
CA PHE A 60 3.89 6.03 -2.66
C PHE A 60 3.01 7.09 -2.02
N TYR A 61 3.51 7.79 -1.02
CA TYR A 61 2.74 8.86 -0.39
C TYR A 61 2.39 9.98 -1.35
N GLU A 62 3.36 10.45 -2.14
CA GLU A 62 3.15 11.53 -3.09
C GLU A 62 2.18 11.15 -4.22
N MET A 63 2.29 9.94 -4.77
CA MET A 63 1.42 9.50 -5.88
C MET A 63 0.05 9.01 -5.42
N VAL A 64 -0.06 8.49 -4.19
CA VAL A 64 -1.29 7.84 -3.71
C VAL A 64 -2.00 8.72 -2.69
N TYR A 65 -1.41 8.94 -1.52
CA TYR A 65 -2.08 9.69 -0.45
C TYR A 65 -2.26 11.17 -0.77
N ASN A 66 -1.25 11.86 -1.32
CA ASN A 66 -1.45 13.27 -1.73
C ASN A 66 -2.50 13.37 -2.86
N THR A 67 -2.54 12.41 -3.79
CA THR A 67 -3.63 12.36 -4.78
C THR A 67 -4.99 12.16 -4.13
N PHE A 68 -5.10 11.31 -3.10
CA PHE A 68 -6.34 11.17 -2.32
C PHE A 68 -6.70 12.45 -1.56
N ALA A 69 -5.72 13.16 -0.99
CA ALA A 69 -5.93 14.43 -0.32
C ALA A 69 -6.62 15.44 -1.24
N PHE A 70 -6.08 15.65 -2.45
CA PHE A 70 -6.69 16.51 -3.47
C PHE A 70 -8.00 15.97 -4.04
N LYS A 71 -8.15 14.64 -4.17
CA LYS A 71 -9.38 14.04 -4.67
C LYS A 71 -10.55 14.23 -3.70
N TYR A 72 -10.29 14.05 -2.41
CA TYR A 72 -11.34 14.06 -1.39
C TYR A 72 -11.45 15.38 -0.64
N GLY A 73 -10.54 16.32 -0.88
CA GLY A 73 -10.51 17.61 -0.21
C GLY A 73 -10.24 17.48 1.29
N ILE A 74 -9.35 16.55 1.65
CA ILE A 74 -8.99 16.28 3.05
C ILE A 74 -7.47 16.42 3.21
N ASP A 75 -7.04 16.89 4.36
CA ASP A 75 -5.63 16.91 4.71
C ASP A 75 -5.19 15.53 5.20
N ILE A 76 -4.18 14.98 4.54
CA ILE A 76 -3.60 13.69 4.89
C ILE A 76 -2.13 13.94 5.24
N ASN A 77 -1.74 13.62 6.48
CA ASN A 77 -0.34 13.70 6.89
C ASN A 77 0.35 12.34 6.77
N TRP A 78 1.66 12.37 6.48
CA TRP A 78 2.51 11.17 6.40
C TRP A 78 2.42 10.27 7.65
N ASN A 79 2.42 10.87 8.83
CA ASN A 79 2.35 10.17 10.11
C ASN A 79 0.93 9.76 10.50
N GLU A 80 -0.03 9.84 9.58
CA GLU A 80 -1.41 9.43 9.78
C GLU A 80 -1.84 8.36 8.76
N THR A 81 -0.90 7.88 7.94
CA THR A 81 -1.16 6.88 6.90
C THR A 81 -0.41 5.57 7.13
N HIS A 82 -0.93 4.49 6.56
CA HIS A 82 -0.20 3.24 6.40
C HIS A 82 0.95 3.41 5.40
N SER A 83 2.16 3.01 5.81
CA SER A 83 3.37 3.11 5.00
C SER A 83 3.54 1.90 4.10
N TYR A 84 3.91 2.13 2.84
CA TYR A 84 4.13 1.07 1.85
C TYR A 84 5.06 -0.03 2.38
N MET A 85 4.68 -1.31 2.21
CA MET A 85 5.39 -2.52 2.68
C MET A 85 5.44 -2.77 4.19
N PHE A 86 4.84 -1.93 5.03
CA PHE A 86 4.86 -2.12 6.48
C PHE A 86 3.49 -2.51 7.03
N SER A 87 3.42 -3.69 7.65
CA SER A 87 2.26 -4.04 8.47
C SER A 87 2.21 -3.14 9.69
N LEU A 88 1.05 -2.54 9.96
CA LEU A 88 0.84 -1.78 11.19
C LEU A 88 0.37 -2.68 12.31
N ARG A 89 0.67 -2.29 13.55
CA ARG A 89 0.08 -2.93 14.72
C ARG A 89 -1.43 -2.76 14.77
N CYS A 90 -1.94 -1.60 14.37
CA CYS A 90 -3.35 -1.27 14.33
C CYS A 90 -3.60 -0.29 13.18
N TYR A 91 -4.67 -0.53 12.42
CA TYR A 91 -5.10 0.30 11.29
C TYR A 91 -6.23 1.26 11.64
N LYS A 92 -6.89 1.07 12.80
CA LYS A 92 -7.94 1.98 13.26
C LYS A 92 -7.36 3.35 13.55
N GLY A 93 -8.02 4.42 13.09
CA GLY A 93 -7.51 5.78 13.23
C GLY A 93 -6.26 6.06 12.39
N ILE A 94 -5.99 5.24 11.37
CA ILE A 94 -4.91 5.46 10.40
C ILE A 94 -5.50 5.39 9.01
N ASN A 95 -5.25 6.42 8.19
CA ASN A 95 -5.63 6.43 6.79
C ASN A 95 -5.01 5.24 6.06
N HIS A 96 -5.83 4.43 5.42
CA HIS A 96 -5.40 3.21 4.77
C HIS A 96 -6.21 2.94 3.50
N ILE A 97 -5.85 1.88 2.80
CA ILE A 97 -6.52 1.48 1.56
C ILE A 97 -7.04 0.08 1.75
N GLU A 98 -8.35 -0.09 1.64
CA GLU A 98 -8.99 -1.41 1.65
C GLU A 98 -8.95 -2.04 0.25
N CYS A 99 -8.77 -3.36 0.23
CA CYS A 99 -8.84 -4.19 -0.97
C CYS A 99 -10.18 -4.93 -0.98
N ILE A 100 -11.01 -4.63 -1.96
CA ILE A 100 -12.34 -5.21 -2.12
C ILE A 100 -12.30 -6.32 -3.17
N PRO A 101 -12.58 -7.59 -2.82
CA PRO A 101 -12.67 -8.67 -3.80
C PRO A 101 -13.78 -8.42 -4.82
N LYS A 102 -13.47 -8.52 -6.11
CA LYS A 102 -14.43 -8.40 -7.21
C LYS A 102 -15.37 -9.61 -7.32
N TYR A 103 -14.94 -10.75 -6.77
CA TYR A 103 -15.64 -12.02 -6.84
C TYR A 103 -15.87 -12.56 -5.44
N HIS A 104 -16.95 -13.32 -5.26
CA HIS A 104 -17.27 -13.95 -3.97
C HIS A 104 -16.19 -14.94 -3.51
N SER A 105 -15.51 -15.59 -4.46
CA SER A 105 -14.43 -16.54 -4.24
C SER A 105 -13.21 -16.07 -5.03
N PHE A 106 -12.03 -16.12 -4.40
CA PHE A 106 -10.79 -15.62 -4.97
C PHE A 106 -9.59 -16.42 -4.44
N ALA A 107 -8.56 -16.53 -5.28
CA ALA A 107 -7.36 -17.26 -4.94
C ALA A 107 -6.41 -16.36 -4.15
N VAL A 108 -5.90 -16.87 -3.03
CA VAL A 108 -4.88 -16.18 -2.23
C VAL A 108 -3.65 -17.05 -2.09
N LEU A 109 -2.48 -16.43 -2.13
CA LEU A 109 -1.20 -17.06 -1.88
C LEU A 109 -0.80 -16.77 -0.44
N VAL A 110 -0.62 -17.84 0.35
CA VAL A 110 -0.19 -17.79 1.74
C VAL A 110 0.89 -18.82 1.94
N ASN A 111 2.04 -18.42 2.50
CA ASN A 111 3.16 -19.32 2.78
C ASN A 111 3.57 -20.18 1.56
N GLY A 112 3.58 -19.57 0.36
CA GLY A 112 3.93 -20.25 -0.89
C GLY A 112 2.85 -21.19 -1.45
N GLN A 113 1.66 -21.24 -0.85
CA GLN A 113 0.55 -22.09 -1.30
C GLN A 113 -0.67 -21.27 -1.72
N TRP A 114 -1.21 -21.58 -2.90
CA TRP A 114 -2.48 -21.04 -3.36
C TRP A 114 -3.63 -21.78 -2.69
N ILE A 115 -4.48 -21.02 -2.00
CA ILE A 115 -5.71 -21.50 -1.39
C ILE A 115 -6.89 -20.65 -1.88
N GLU A 116 -8.08 -21.22 -1.89
CA GLU A 116 -9.30 -20.49 -2.18
C GLU A 116 -9.82 -19.84 -0.90
N MET A 117 -10.14 -18.54 -0.96
CA MET A 117 -10.87 -17.82 0.08
C MET A 117 -12.18 -17.29 -0.51
N ASN A 118 -13.15 -17.04 0.35
CA ASN A 118 -14.39 -16.39 -0.03
C ASN A 118 -14.78 -15.27 0.94
N ASN A 119 -15.86 -14.55 0.61
CA ASN A 119 -16.32 -13.44 1.43
C ASN A 119 -16.77 -13.87 2.84
N ASP A 120 -17.19 -15.13 3.05
CA ASP A 120 -17.57 -15.61 4.38
C ASP A 120 -16.34 -15.75 5.30
N ASP A 121 -15.16 -16.02 4.73
CA ASP A 121 -13.89 -16.00 5.48
C ASP A 121 -13.52 -14.61 5.98
N LEU A 122 -14.06 -13.56 5.34
CA LEU A 122 -13.85 -12.14 5.65
C LEU A 122 -14.94 -11.54 6.56
N VAL A 123 -15.85 -12.35 7.12
CA VAL A 123 -16.81 -11.83 8.12
C VAL A 123 -16.06 -11.18 9.28
N GLU A 124 -16.46 -9.93 9.58
CA GLU A 124 -15.82 -9.05 10.58
C GLU A 124 -14.35 -8.69 10.32
N LYS A 125 -13.91 -8.85 9.07
CA LYS A 125 -12.53 -8.55 8.64
C LYS A 125 -12.53 -7.73 7.36
N VAL A 126 -11.45 -7.00 7.15
CA VAL A 126 -11.15 -6.30 5.90
C VAL A 126 -9.77 -6.71 5.41
N LEU A 127 -9.55 -6.60 4.10
CA LEU A 127 -8.23 -6.73 3.51
C LEU A 127 -7.66 -5.32 3.37
N VAL A 128 -6.51 -5.06 3.97
CA VAL A 128 -5.83 -3.78 3.87
C VAL A 128 -4.61 -3.91 2.98
N PHE A 129 -4.50 -3.04 1.98
CA PHE A 129 -3.37 -2.97 1.07
C PHE A 129 -2.07 -2.73 1.84
N LYS A 130 -1.06 -3.56 1.56
CA LYS A 130 0.29 -3.39 2.11
C LYS A 130 1.30 -3.00 1.04
N SER A 131 1.39 -3.79 -0.03
CA SER A 131 2.37 -3.56 -1.09
C SER A 131 1.99 -4.23 -2.41
N PHE A 132 2.67 -3.87 -3.49
CA PHE A 132 2.73 -4.69 -4.70
C PHE A 132 3.94 -5.61 -4.66
N GLY A 133 3.76 -6.85 -5.09
CA GLY A 133 4.84 -7.86 -5.15
C GLY A 133 4.40 -9.13 -5.86
N ASP A 134 5.07 -10.24 -5.54
CA ASP A 134 4.84 -11.55 -6.16
C ASP A 134 4.76 -12.72 -5.16
N GLY A 135 4.99 -12.46 -3.88
CA GLY A 135 4.96 -13.48 -2.82
C GLY A 135 6.08 -14.52 -2.90
N ILE A 136 7.10 -14.28 -3.73
CA ILE A 136 8.26 -15.16 -3.95
C ILE A 136 9.54 -14.41 -3.59
N TYR A 137 9.74 -13.25 -4.20
CA TYR A 137 10.95 -12.45 -4.09
C TYR A 137 10.72 -11.26 -3.17
N SER A 138 11.48 -11.22 -2.06
CA SER A 138 11.38 -10.12 -1.10
C SER A 138 12.09 -8.88 -1.63
N LEU A 139 11.32 -7.82 -1.86
CA LEU A 139 11.83 -6.51 -2.27
C LEU A 139 12.77 -5.88 -1.24
N THR A 140 12.69 -6.29 0.03
CA THR A 140 13.60 -5.86 1.10
C THR A 140 14.59 -6.98 1.40
N GLY A 141 15.88 -6.70 1.17
CA GLY A 141 17.01 -7.54 1.59
C GLY A 141 17.37 -8.72 0.68
N GLY A 142 18.62 -8.73 0.21
CA GLY A 142 19.36 -9.97 -0.10
C GLY A 142 18.98 -10.72 -1.37
N LEU A 143 18.14 -10.16 -2.24
CA LEU A 143 17.97 -10.67 -3.60
C LEU A 143 19.31 -10.65 -4.31
N ASP A 144 19.68 -11.78 -4.92
CA ASP A 144 20.75 -11.74 -5.90
C ASP A 144 20.28 -11.03 -7.17
N VAL A 145 21.23 -10.69 -8.04
CA VAL A 145 20.93 -9.91 -9.25
C VAL A 145 19.99 -10.68 -10.17
N GLU A 146 20.08 -12.01 -10.23
CA GLU A 146 19.25 -12.84 -11.12
C GLU A 146 17.79 -12.86 -10.65
N ASP A 147 17.57 -13.08 -9.35
CA ASP A 147 16.25 -13.05 -8.70
C ASP A 147 15.63 -11.65 -8.76
N ALA A 148 16.43 -10.58 -8.63
CA ALA A 148 15.95 -9.21 -8.75
C ALA A 148 15.31 -8.93 -10.12
N TYR A 149 15.81 -9.51 -11.22
CA TYR A 149 15.17 -9.35 -12.53
C TYR A 149 13.86 -10.15 -12.69
N ASN A 150 13.57 -11.08 -11.78
CA ASN A 150 12.36 -11.91 -11.82
C ASN A 150 11.23 -11.37 -10.94
N VAL A 151 11.46 -10.30 -10.19
CA VAL A 151 10.44 -9.69 -9.34
C VAL A 151 9.27 -9.20 -10.18
N SER A 152 8.07 -9.58 -9.76
CA SER A 152 6.82 -9.11 -10.34
C SER A 152 6.04 -8.26 -9.34
N PHE A 153 5.23 -7.34 -9.86
CA PHE A 153 4.34 -6.47 -9.09
C PHE A 153 2.87 -6.73 -9.44
N ASN A 154 2.56 -8.00 -9.77
CA ASN A 154 1.23 -8.42 -10.22
C ASN A 154 0.33 -8.91 -9.08
N LEU A 155 0.89 -9.22 -7.92
CA LEU A 155 0.13 -9.53 -6.72
C LEU A 155 0.12 -8.33 -5.77
N ILE A 156 -0.91 -8.29 -4.94
CA ILE A 156 -1.10 -7.35 -3.85
C ILE A 156 -0.83 -8.10 -2.58
N GLU A 157 0.18 -7.67 -1.81
CA GLU A 157 0.29 -8.07 -0.42
C GLU A 157 -0.78 -7.32 0.38
N VAL A 158 -1.56 -8.06 1.16
CA VAL A 158 -2.59 -7.54 2.04
C VAL A 158 -2.43 -8.08 3.45
N ASP A 159 -2.84 -7.26 4.41
CA ASP A 159 -3.08 -7.69 5.78
C ASP A 159 -4.58 -7.90 5.99
N ILE A 160 -4.96 -9.02 6.59
CA ILE A 160 -6.33 -9.29 7.01
C ILE A 160 -6.51 -8.71 8.40
N VAL A 161 -7.37 -7.70 8.53
CA VAL A 161 -7.52 -6.88 9.73
C VAL A 161 -8.90 -7.09 10.35
N SER A 162 -9.00 -7.19 11.67
CA SER A 162 -10.30 -7.21 12.36
C SER A 162 -10.94 -5.83 12.32
N ILE A 163 -12.19 -5.74 11.88
CA ILE A 163 -12.95 -4.46 11.87
C ILE A 163 -13.13 -3.92 13.29
N SER A 164 -13.30 -4.81 14.28
CA SER A 164 -13.62 -4.42 15.65
C SER A 164 -12.44 -3.75 16.38
N THR A 165 -11.23 -4.29 16.20
CA THR A 165 -10.02 -3.83 16.91
C THR A 165 -9.08 -3.01 16.02
N GLY A 166 -9.13 -3.21 14.71
CA GLY A 166 -8.15 -2.67 13.76
C GLY A 166 -6.83 -3.44 13.75
N ASP A 167 -6.70 -4.54 14.48
CA ASP A 167 -5.46 -5.32 14.55
C ASP A 167 -5.36 -6.32 13.39
N PRO A 168 -4.16 -6.55 12.84
CA PRO A 168 -3.94 -7.59 11.84
C PRO A 168 -4.12 -8.99 12.46
N VAL A 169 -5.02 -9.76 11.89
CA VAL A 169 -5.26 -11.18 12.21
C VAL A 169 -4.28 -12.07 11.42
N LYS A 170 -3.93 -11.65 10.20
CA LYS A 170 -3.01 -12.36 9.33
C LYS A 170 -2.32 -11.38 8.40
N THR A 171 -1.03 -11.56 8.17
CA THR A 171 -0.21 -10.75 7.27
C THR A 171 0.38 -11.59 6.16
N SER A 172 1.03 -10.96 5.18
CA SER A 172 1.73 -11.64 4.08
C SER A 172 0.82 -12.56 3.27
N VAL A 173 -0.40 -12.09 3.02
CA VAL A 173 -1.37 -12.72 2.12
C VAL A 173 -1.27 -12.03 0.77
N PHE A 174 -1.15 -12.79 -0.32
CA PHE A 174 -1.01 -12.22 -1.66
C PHE A 174 -2.21 -12.54 -2.52
N ILE A 175 -2.74 -11.55 -3.24
CA ILE A 175 -3.92 -11.70 -4.11
C ILE A 175 -3.61 -11.08 -5.47
N ASN A 176 -4.11 -11.66 -6.56
CA ASN A 176 -3.92 -11.06 -7.87
C ASN A 176 -4.60 -9.69 -7.95
N LYS A 177 -3.88 -8.66 -8.41
CA LYS A 177 -4.41 -7.29 -8.49
C LYS A 177 -5.68 -7.17 -9.33
N GLU A 178 -5.84 -8.02 -10.34
CA GLU A 178 -7.02 -8.01 -11.21
C GLU A 178 -8.29 -8.47 -10.48
N GLN A 179 -8.14 -9.19 -9.36
CA GLN A 179 -9.25 -9.68 -8.54
C GLN A 179 -9.71 -8.67 -7.48
N LEU A 180 -9.04 -7.52 -7.36
CA LEU A 180 -9.29 -6.52 -6.35
C LEU A 180 -9.68 -5.18 -6.96
N ASP A 181 -10.60 -4.50 -6.29
CA ASP A 181 -10.75 -3.05 -6.35
C ASP A 181 -10.13 -2.44 -5.08
N PHE A 182 -9.75 -1.17 -5.16
CA PHE A 182 -9.15 -0.47 -4.03
C PHE A 182 -10.03 0.69 -3.63
N VAL A 183 -10.16 0.90 -2.32
CA VAL A 183 -10.95 1.98 -1.74
C VAL A 183 -10.12 2.67 -0.69
N PHE A 184 -9.98 3.99 -0.81
CA PHE A 184 -9.35 4.79 0.24
C PHE A 184 -10.29 4.92 1.44
N VAL A 185 -9.78 4.62 2.63
CA VAL A 185 -10.50 4.78 3.89
C VAL A 185 -9.86 5.92 4.67
N ALA A 186 -10.58 7.05 4.68
CA ALA A 186 -10.23 8.21 5.50
C ALA A 186 -10.61 7.93 6.96
N GLU A 187 -9.63 8.01 7.84
CA GLU A 187 -9.79 7.82 9.28
C GLU A 187 -9.49 9.14 10.00
N THR A 188 -10.12 9.33 11.15
CA THR A 188 -9.71 10.43 12.05
C THR A 188 -8.52 9.96 12.87
N TYR A 189 -7.37 10.59 12.69
CA TYR A 189 -6.15 10.20 13.39
C TYR A 189 -6.32 10.32 14.91
N ASP A 190 -6.00 9.25 15.63
CA ASP A 190 -5.99 9.23 17.10
C ASP A 190 -4.54 9.29 17.60
N ASP A 191 -4.17 10.43 18.18
CA ASP A 191 -2.84 10.69 18.77
C ASP A 191 -2.44 9.67 19.85
N ASN A 192 -3.40 8.91 20.40
CA ASN A 192 -3.14 7.89 21.41
C ASN A 192 -2.69 6.54 20.82
N ILE A 193 -2.73 6.38 19.49
CA ILE A 193 -2.27 5.16 18.81
C ILE A 193 -0.74 5.09 18.90
N LYS A 194 -0.25 4.14 19.69
CA LYS A 194 1.17 3.77 19.68
C LYS A 194 1.43 2.84 18.49
N ARG A 195 2.07 3.38 17.46
CA ARG A 195 2.59 2.65 16.29
C ARG A 195 3.50 1.50 16.71
#